data_AF-A0A7Z3H611-F1
#
_entry.id   AF-A0A7Z3H611-F1
#
_cell.length_a   1.000
_cell.length_b   1.000
_cell.length_c   1.000
_cell.angle_alpha   90.00
_cell.angle_beta   90.00
_cell.angle_gamma   90.00
#
_symmetry.space_group_name_H-M   'P 1'
#
loop_
_entity.id
_entity.type
_entity.pdbx_description
1 polymer ?
#
loop_
_entity_poly.entity_id
_entity_poly.type
_entity_poly.pdbx_seq_one_letter_code
_entity_poly.pdbx_strand_id
1 'polypeptide(L)'
;MHDTTLLQLIEDDIAPMQELLDLLQKEAVALHGRDMALLETILARKQSLIVLLEQQGTRRNNLLTSLGLSANRAGVEAVAAQSANGELLLQQLDVISQLMQACQQLNETNGRIIQVQQNATNNQIRILMGGDSPSLYDSRGSTSPLVKPRALSQV
;
A
#
# COMPACT_ATOMS: atom_id res chain seq x y z
N MET A 1 4.47 -8.80 -34.32
CA MET A 1 4.80 -9.79 -33.27
C MET A 1 5.06 -9.13 -31.92
N HIS A 2 5.87 -8.06 -31.84
CA HIS A 2 6.10 -7.33 -30.57
C HIS A 2 4.87 -6.67 -29.97
N ASP A 3 3.92 -6.27 -30.82
CA ASP A 3 2.61 -5.72 -30.47
C ASP A 3 1.71 -6.74 -29.76
N THR A 4 1.67 -7.97 -30.25
CA THR A 4 0.91 -9.07 -29.61
C THR A 4 1.51 -9.44 -28.26
N THR A 5 2.84 -9.47 -28.15
CA THR A 5 3.54 -9.73 -26.87
C THR A 5 3.29 -8.62 -25.85
N LEU A 6 3.33 -7.35 -26.27
CA LEU A 6 3.05 -6.22 -25.38
C LEU A 6 1.60 -6.24 -24.88
N LEU A 7 0.65 -6.54 -25.77
CA LEU A 7 -0.76 -6.68 -25.41
C LEU A 7 -0.94 -7.79 -24.37
N GLN A 8 -0.36 -8.97 -24.60
CA GLN A 8 -0.46 -10.08 -23.65
C GLN A 8 0.14 -9.74 -22.29
N LEU A 9 1.31 -9.08 -22.25
CA LEU A 9 1.91 -8.63 -20.98
C LEU A 9 1.01 -7.64 -20.22
N ILE A 10 0.32 -6.75 -20.94
CA ILE A 10 -0.62 -5.80 -20.34
C ILE A 10 -1.87 -6.54 -19.82
N GLU A 11 -2.41 -7.50 -20.56
CA GLU A 11 -3.55 -8.30 -20.11
C GLU A 11 -3.20 -9.17 -18.88
N ASP A 12 -1.98 -9.72 -18.84
CA ASP A 12 -1.48 -10.51 -17.72
C ASP A 12 -1.30 -9.68 -16.43
N ASP A 13 -1.19 -8.35 -16.53
CA ASP A 13 -1.11 -7.43 -15.37
C ASP A 13 -2.50 -7.19 -14.74
N ILE A 14 -3.59 -7.32 -15.50
CA ILE A 14 -4.94 -6.91 -15.07
C ILE A 14 -5.45 -7.79 -13.93
N ALA A 15 -5.35 -9.11 -14.07
CA ALA A 15 -5.86 -10.04 -13.05
C ALA A 15 -5.14 -9.88 -11.69
N PRO A 16 -3.78 -9.81 -11.62
CA PRO A 16 -3.08 -9.50 -10.37
C PRO A 16 -3.44 -8.14 -9.78
N MET A 17 -3.66 -7.11 -10.61
CA MET A 17 -4.09 -5.78 -10.12
C MET A 17 -5.50 -5.80 -9.53
N GLN A 18 -6.44 -6.51 -10.16
CA GLN A 18 -7.79 -6.69 -9.63
C GLN A 18 -7.77 -7.48 -8.32
N GLU A 19 -6.93 -8.51 -8.23
CA GLU A 19 -6.75 -9.26 -6.99
C GLU A 19 -6.18 -8.38 -5.87
N LEU A 20 -5.18 -7.55 -6.19
CA LEU A 20 -4.63 -6.59 -5.25
C LEU A 20 -5.70 -5.60 -4.77
N LEU A 21 -6.56 -5.12 -5.67
CA LEU A 21 -7.64 -4.21 -5.33
C LEU A 21 -8.65 -4.86 -4.36
N ASP A 22 -9.09 -6.09 -4.64
CA ASP A 22 -9.98 -6.86 -3.74
C ASP A 22 -9.33 -7.09 -2.37
N LEU A 23 -8.04 -7.41 -2.37
CA LEU A 23 -7.27 -7.59 -1.14
C LEU A 23 -7.18 -6.30 -0.31
N LEU A 24 -6.99 -5.13 -0.94
CA LEU A 24 -7.00 -3.84 -0.26
C LEU A 24 -8.37 -3.48 0.33
N GLN A 25 -9.47 -3.89 -0.33
CA GLN A 25 -10.83 -3.73 0.21
C GLN A 25 -11.04 -4.64 1.44
N LYS A 26 -10.59 -5.90 1.37
CA LYS A 26 -10.61 -6.82 2.51
C LYS A 26 -9.75 -6.31 3.67
N GLU A 27 -8.59 -5.73 3.37
CA GLU A 27 -7.71 -5.08 4.35
C GLU A 27 -8.47 -3.94 5.07
N ALA A 28 -9.22 -3.12 4.34
CA ALA A 28 -10.02 -2.06 4.94
C ALA A 28 -11.03 -2.62 5.96
N VAL A 29 -11.75 -3.69 5.62
CA VAL A 29 -12.73 -4.34 6.52
C VAL A 29 -12.03 -4.96 7.74
N ALA A 30 -10.93 -5.68 7.51
CA ALA A 30 -10.15 -6.33 8.57
C ALA A 30 -9.55 -5.29 9.55
N LEU A 31 -9.09 -4.15 9.04
CA LEU A 31 -8.60 -3.04 9.85
C LEU A 31 -9.70 -2.49 10.76
N HIS A 32 -10.92 -2.30 10.26
CA HIS A 32 -12.04 -1.84 11.11
C HIS A 32 -12.40 -2.86 12.19
N GLY A 33 -12.39 -4.15 11.85
CA GLY A 33 -12.64 -5.26 12.79
C GLY A 33 -11.49 -5.57 13.75
N ARG A 34 -10.29 -5.00 13.50
CA ARG A 34 -9.03 -5.32 14.21
C ARG A 34 -8.68 -6.81 14.21
N ASP A 35 -9.02 -7.51 13.11
CA ASP A 35 -8.74 -8.93 12.95
C ASP A 35 -7.28 -9.14 12.52
N MET A 36 -6.39 -9.32 13.51
CA MET A 36 -4.95 -9.43 13.28
C MET A 36 -4.55 -10.68 12.48
N ALA A 37 -5.24 -11.80 12.68
CA ALA A 37 -4.94 -13.04 11.95
C ALA A 37 -5.28 -12.91 10.46
N LEU A 38 -6.40 -12.27 10.15
CA LEU A 38 -6.78 -11.97 8.78
C LEU A 38 -5.80 -10.95 8.15
N LEU A 39 -5.38 -9.92 8.89
CA LEU A 39 -4.41 -8.92 8.42
C LEU A 39 -3.05 -9.53 8.07
N GLU A 40 -2.54 -10.49 8.85
CA GLU A 40 -1.29 -11.20 8.53
C GLU A 40 -1.39 -11.99 7.21
N THR A 41 -2.53 -12.68 7.01
CA THR A 41 -2.80 -13.43 5.78
C THR A 41 -2.86 -12.51 4.56
N ILE A 42 -3.57 -11.38 4.71
CA ILE A 42 -3.68 -10.31 3.71
C ILE A 42 -2.29 -9.74 3.37
N LEU A 43 -1.46 -9.47 4.37
CA LEU A 43 -0.11 -8.92 4.17
C LEU A 43 0.78 -9.87 3.35
N ALA A 44 0.79 -11.17 3.68
CA ALA A 44 1.58 -12.16 2.95
C ALA A 44 1.17 -12.25 1.47
N ARG A 45 -0.15 -12.22 1.20
CA ARG A 45 -0.66 -12.25 -0.17
C ARG A 45 -0.38 -10.95 -0.93
N LYS A 46 -0.51 -9.79 -0.28
CA LYS A 46 -0.15 -8.47 -0.83
C LYS A 46 1.31 -8.41 -1.27
N GLN A 47 2.23 -8.89 -0.43
CA GLN A 47 3.66 -8.94 -0.75
C GLN A 47 3.94 -9.80 -1.99
N SER A 48 3.29 -10.96 -2.09
CA SER A 48 3.44 -11.86 -3.24
C SER A 48 2.96 -11.20 -4.54
N LEU A 49 1.83 -10.50 -4.50
CA LEU A 49 1.27 -9.79 -5.66
C LEU A 49 2.13 -8.60 -6.09
N ILE A 50 2.69 -7.84 -5.14
CA ILE A 50 3.58 -6.71 -5.45
C ILE A 50 4.80 -7.20 -6.22
N VAL A 51 5.45 -8.28 -5.75
CA VAL A 51 6.61 -8.86 -6.42
C VAL A 51 6.26 -9.32 -7.83
N LEU A 52 5.09 -9.94 -8.02
CA LEU A 52 4.62 -10.36 -9.35
C LEU A 52 4.45 -9.16 -10.30
N LEU A 53 3.74 -8.11 -9.85
CA LEU A 53 3.51 -6.90 -10.63
C LEU A 53 4.80 -6.15 -10.98
N GLU A 54 5.78 -6.10 -10.06
CA GLU A 54 7.10 -5.52 -10.32
C GLU A 54 7.87 -6.29 -11.39
N GLN A 55 7.82 -7.62 -11.35
CA GLN A 55 8.45 -8.46 -12.37
C GLN A 55 7.81 -8.26 -13.75
N GLN A 56 6.48 -8.19 -13.81
CA GLN A 56 5.77 -7.95 -15.06
C GLN A 56 6.04 -6.53 -15.61
N GLY A 57 6.04 -5.52 -14.74
CA GLY A 57 6.39 -4.14 -15.09
C GLY A 57 7.82 -4.04 -15.64
N THR A 58 8.77 -4.76 -15.05
CA THR A 58 10.15 -4.84 -15.55
C THR A 58 10.22 -5.48 -16.94
N ARG A 59 9.48 -6.58 -17.18
CA ARG A 59 9.40 -7.22 -18.49
C ARG A 59 8.83 -6.29 -19.56
N ARG A 60 7.74 -5.58 -19.24
CA ARG A 60 7.15 -4.58 -20.15
C ARG A 60 8.12 -3.46 -20.47
N ASN A 61 8.80 -2.91 -19.46
CA ASN A 61 9.79 -1.85 -19.64
C ASN A 61 10.95 -2.31 -20.52
N ASN A 62 11.49 -3.51 -20.27
CA ASN A 62 12.58 -4.08 -21.07
C ASN A 62 12.16 -4.28 -22.53
N LEU A 63 10.92 -4.72 -22.79
CA LEU A 63 10.40 -4.85 -24.14
C LEU A 63 10.35 -3.48 -24.85
N LEU A 64 9.80 -2.45 -24.21
CA LEU A 64 9.75 -1.10 -24.78
C LEU A 64 11.15 -0.53 -25.05
N THR A 65 12.08 -0.69 -24.10
CA THR A 65 13.46 -0.24 -24.26
C THR A 65 14.19 -1.01 -25.37
N SER A 66 13.93 -2.31 -25.55
CA SER A 66 14.50 -3.10 -26.65
C SER A 66 14.04 -2.62 -28.04
N LEU A 67 12.87 -1.98 -28.11
CA LEU A 67 12.33 -1.36 -29.31
C LEU A 67 12.84 0.09 -29.50
N GLY A 68 13.71 0.59 -28.63
CA GLY A 68 14.18 1.98 -28.64
C GLY A 68 13.13 2.99 -28.20
N LEU A 69 12.04 2.53 -27.56
CA LEU A 69 10.95 3.36 -27.09
C LEU A 69 11.10 3.68 -25.60
N SER A 70 10.44 4.74 -25.14
CA SER A 70 10.40 5.10 -23.73
C SER A 70 9.60 4.08 -22.93
N ALA A 71 10.10 3.70 -21.75
CA ALA A 71 9.43 2.77 -20.82
C ALA A 71 8.29 3.46 -20.03
N ASN A 72 7.38 4.12 -20.76
CA ASN A 72 6.26 4.87 -20.20
C ASN A 72 5.05 4.77 -21.13
N ARG A 73 3.95 5.45 -20.75
CA ARG A 73 2.72 5.52 -21.55
C ARG A 73 2.97 5.96 -23.00
N ALA A 74 3.83 6.96 -23.23
CA ALA A 74 4.15 7.43 -24.57
C ALA A 74 4.82 6.35 -25.45
N GLY A 75 5.62 5.45 -24.85
CA GLY A 75 6.20 4.33 -25.59
C GLY A 75 5.16 3.29 -25.98
N VAL A 76 4.17 3.01 -25.12
CA VAL A 76 3.05 2.13 -25.46
C VAL A 76 2.18 2.74 -26.57
N GLU A 77 1.90 4.04 -26.49
CA GLU A 77 1.18 4.80 -27.54
C GLU A 77 1.92 4.75 -28.89
N ALA A 78 3.25 4.84 -28.87
CA ALA A 78 4.07 4.73 -30.09
C ALA A 78 4.00 3.33 -30.74
N VAL A 79 3.90 2.26 -29.93
CA VAL A 79 3.65 0.89 -30.44
C VAL A 79 2.22 0.77 -30.98
N ALA A 80 1.24 1.31 -30.26
CA ALA A 80 -0.17 1.27 -30.64
C ALA A 80 -0.41 1.97 -31.99
N ALA A 81 0.25 3.10 -32.24
CA ALA A 81 0.14 3.84 -33.50
C ALA A 81 0.60 3.03 -34.74
N GLN A 82 1.43 2.00 -34.54
CA GLN A 82 2.01 1.18 -35.60
C GLN A 82 1.41 -0.22 -35.68
N SER A 83 0.48 -0.58 -34.78
CA SER A 83 -0.12 -1.91 -34.69
C SER A 83 -1.59 -1.90 -35.11
N ALA A 84 -2.03 -3.00 -35.73
CA ALA A 84 -3.45 -3.25 -35.99
C ALA A 84 -4.27 -3.40 -34.68
N ASN A 85 -3.63 -3.74 -33.56
CA ASN A 85 -4.25 -3.88 -32.25
C ASN A 85 -4.10 -2.62 -31.38
N GLY A 86 -3.75 -1.48 -31.97
CA GLY A 86 -3.45 -0.24 -31.24
C GLY A 86 -4.60 0.23 -30.34
N GLU A 87 -5.83 0.16 -30.82
CA GLU A 87 -7.01 0.58 -30.04
C GLU A 87 -7.20 -0.28 -28.79
N LEU A 88 -7.07 -1.61 -28.92
CA LEU A 88 -7.17 -2.54 -27.80
C LEU A 88 -6.03 -2.31 -26.79
N LEU A 89 -4.82 -2.07 -27.27
CA LEU A 89 -3.66 -1.74 -26.43
C LEU A 89 -3.91 -0.50 -25.55
N LEU A 90 -4.47 0.56 -26.13
CA LEU A 90 -4.80 1.78 -25.40
C LEU A 90 -5.94 1.57 -24.40
N GLN A 91 -6.97 0.82 -24.78
CA GLN A 91 -8.07 0.45 -23.88
C GLN A 91 -7.55 -0.32 -22.64
N GLN A 92 -6.72 -1.34 -22.85
CA GLN A 92 -6.17 -2.12 -21.73
C GLN A 92 -5.21 -1.27 -20.86
N LEU A 93 -4.46 -0.35 -21.47
CA LEU A 93 -3.61 0.59 -20.73
C LEU A 93 -4.44 1.53 -19.83
N ASP A 94 -5.61 1.97 -20.30
CA ASP A 94 -6.53 2.79 -19.52
C ASP A 94 -7.14 1.99 -18.36
N VAL A 95 -7.51 0.72 -18.59
CA VAL A 95 -7.99 -0.18 -17.52
C VAL A 95 -6.95 -0.32 -16.42
N ILE A 96 -5.68 -0.59 -16.77
CA ILE A 96 -4.58 -0.64 -15.80
C ILE A 96 -4.44 0.68 -15.04
N SER A 97 -4.51 1.81 -15.76
CA SER A 97 -4.36 3.13 -15.15
C SER A 97 -5.46 3.38 -14.10
N GLN A 98 -6.70 2.98 -14.40
CA GLN A 98 -7.83 3.08 -13.47
C GLN A 98 -7.66 2.16 -12.25
N LEU A 99 -7.24 0.90 -12.47
CA LEU A 99 -6.99 -0.05 -11.38
C LEU A 99 -5.88 0.43 -10.45
N MET A 100 -4.80 1.00 -11.01
CA MET A 100 -3.69 1.56 -10.23
C MET A 100 -4.14 2.75 -9.37
N GLN A 101 -4.95 3.66 -9.93
CA GLN A 101 -5.53 4.77 -9.18
C GLN A 101 -6.44 4.27 -8.04
N ALA A 102 -7.29 3.28 -8.30
CA ALA A 102 -8.16 2.70 -7.28
C ALA A 102 -7.35 2.02 -6.16
N CYS A 103 -6.30 1.27 -6.51
CA CYS A 103 -5.38 0.67 -5.54
C CYS A 103 -4.70 1.74 -4.67
N GLN A 104 -4.23 2.83 -5.28
CA GLN A 104 -3.60 3.93 -4.54
C GLN A 104 -4.56 4.56 -3.53
N GLN A 105 -5.79 4.88 -3.95
CA GLN A 105 -6.80 5.49 -3.09
C GLN A 105 -7.16 4.60 -1.89
N LEU A 106 -7.32 3.29 -2.11
CA LEU A 106 -7.57 2.35 -1.03
C LEU A 106 -6.38 2.21 -0.09
N ASN A 107 -5.16 2.13 -0.62
CA ASN A 107 -3.95 2.03 0.18
C ASN A 107 -3.75 3.27 1.08
N GLU A 108 -4.01 4.47 0.55
CA GLU A 108 -4.00 5.71 1.35
C GLU A 108 -5.07 5.71 2.44
N THR A 109 -6.26 5.18 2.13
CA THR A 109 -7.35 5.05 3.10
C THR A 109 -6.99 4.07 4.23
N ASN A 110 -6.46 2.90 3.88
CA ASN A 110 -5.99 1.90 4.84
C ASN A 110 -4.86 2.47 5.71
N GLY A 111 -3.93 3.21 5.12
CA GLY A 111 -2.86 3.90 5.84
C GLY A 111 -3.38 4.91 6.87
N ARG A 112 -4.41 5.69 6.54
CA ARG A 112 -5.06 6.61 7.49
C ARG A 112 -5.73 5.86 8.65
N ILE A 113 -6.39 4.73 8.38
CA ILE A 113 -7.02 3.91 9.43
C ILE A 113 -5.95 3.39 10.40
N ILE A 114 -4.84 2.86 9.87
CA ILE A 114 -3.72 2.35 10.66
C ILE A 114 -3.15 3.45 11.55
N GLN A 115 -2.89 4.65 11.01
CA GLN A 115 -2.39 5.81 11.77
C GLN A 115 -3.31 6.18 12.93
N VAL A 116 -4.62 6.26 12.71
CA VAL A 116 -5.60 6.56 13.76
C VAL A 116 -5.59 5.50 14.84
N GLN A 117 -5.54 4.22 14.46
CA GLN A 117 -5.49 3.11 15.43
C GLN A 117 -4.20 3.12 16.26
N GLN A 118 -3.05 3.36 15.64
CA GLN A 118 -1.77 3.48 16.34
C GLN A 118 -1.79 4.62 17.35
N ASN A 119 -2.34 5.79 16.99
CA ASN A 119 -2.48 6.92 17.91
C ASN A 119 -3.39 6.59 19.10
N ALA A 120 -4.52 5.92 18.86
CA ALA A 120 -5.43 5.49 19.93
C ALA A 120 -4.75 4.49 20.88
N THR A 121 -4.05 3.49 20.35
CA THR A 121 -3.32 2.49 21.14
C THR A 121 -2.17 3.12 21.93
N ASN A 122 -1.38 4.00 21.32
CA ASN A 122 -0.30 4.73 22.00
C ASN A 122 -0.84 5.58 23.15
N ASN A 123 -1.98 6.25 22.95
CA ASN A 123 -2.64 6.99 24.00
C ASN A 123 -3.10 6.08 25.15
N GLN A 124 -3.68 4.91 24.84
CA GLN A 124 -4.09 3.92 25.85
C GLN A 124 -2.90 3.42 26.66
N ILE A 125 -1.80 3.06 26.00
CA ILE A 125 -0.54 2.65 26.66
C ILE A 125 -0.02 3.77 27.55
N ARG A 126 0.00 5.02 27.07
CA ARG A 126 0.41 6.19 27.86
C ARG A 126 -0.43 6.34 29.14
N ILE A 127 -1.75 6.18 29.04
CA ILE A 127 -2.65 6.25 30.20
C ILE A 127 -2.35 5.10 31.19
N LEU A 128 -2.20 3.87 30.70
CA LEU A 128 -1.88 2.70 31.53
C LEU A 128 -0.51 2.81 32.23
N MET A 129 0.46 3.46 31.58
CA MET A 129 1.79 3.74 32.17
C MET A 129 1.80 4.94 33.14
N GLY A 130 0.63 5.52 33.46
CA GLY A 130 0.50 6.58 34.44
C GLY A 130 0.69 8.01 33.90
N GLY A 131 0.67 8.19 32.57
CA GLY A 131 0.84 9.49 31.92
C GLY A 131 2.23 10.12 32.14
N ASP A 132 2.40 11.35 31.65
CA ASP A 132 3.49 12.19 32.14
C ASP A 132 3.15 12.61 33.58
N SER A 133 4.03 12.29 34.52
CA SER A 133 3.84 12.68 35.91
C SER A 133 3.72 14.20 35.99
N PRO A 134 2.59 14.77 36.47
CA PRO A 134 2.48 16.21 36.65
C PRO A 134 3.60 16.65 37.58
N SER A 135 4.26 17.78 37.30
CA SER A 135 5.19 18.32 38.27
C SER A 135 4.40 18.84 39.47
N LEU A 136 4.69 18.32 40.65
CA LEU A 136 4.16 18.91 41.88
C LEU A 136 5.07 20.06 42.28
N TYR A 137 4.45 21.10 42.83
CA TYR A 137 5.18 22.17 43.50
C TYR A 137 5.72 21.63 44.83
N ASP A 138 7.02 21.77 45.04
CA ASP A 138 7.62 21.57 46.36
C ASP A 138 7.24 22.71 47.31
N SER A 139 7.54 22.56 48.59
CA SER A 139 7.29 23.60 49.61
C SER A 139 8.07 24.90 49.40
N ARG A 140 8.98 24.96 48.42
CA ARG A 140 9.76 26.13 47.99
C ARG A 140 9.25 26.73 46.68
N GLY A 141 8.16 26.22 46.11
CA GLY A 141 7.60 26.71 44.85
C GLY A 141 8.34 26.22 43.59
N SER A 142 9.22 25.23 43.71
CA SER A 142 9.93 24.62 42.58
C SER A 142 9.19 23.37 42.07
N THR A 143 9.29 23.07 40.77
CA THR A 143 8.64 21.90 40.17
C THR A 143 9.52 20.66 40.36
N SER A 144 9.01 19.65 41.07
CA SER A 144 9.68 18.36 41.21
C SER A 144 8.88 17.28 40.46
N PRO A 145 9.52 16.46 39.60
CA PRO A 145 8.82 15.34 38.98
C PRO A 145 8.40 14.35 40.08
N LEU A 146 7.12 13.95 40.13
CA LEU A 146 6.73 12.81 40.98
C LEU A 146 7.58 11.60 40.60
N VAL A 147 8.09 10.91 41.61
CA VAL A 147 8.69 9.59 41.46
C VAL A 147 7.64 8.66 40.85
N LYS A 148 7.91 8.18 39.62
CA LYS A 148 7.03 7.25 38.91
C LYS A 148 6.80 5.99 39.76
N PRO A 149 5.55 5.55 40.01
CA PRO A 149 5.32 4.21 40.54
C PRO A 149 5.83 3.18 39.52
N ARG A 150 6.55 2.15 40.01
CA ARG A 150 7.13 1.07 39.19
C ARG A 150 6.04 0.38 38.35
N ALA A 151 6.40 0.03 37.12
CA ALA A 151 5.54 -0.77 36.23
C ALA A 151 5.23 -2.14 36.85
N LEU A 152 4.01 -2.63 36.64
CA LEU A 152 3.49 -3.92 37.12
C LEU A 152 4.24 -5.16 36.57
N SER A 153 5.23 -4.99 35.68
CA SER A 153 6.07 -6.05 35.13
C SER A 153 7.27 -6.43 36.00
N GLN A 154 7.43 -5.82 37.18
CA GLN A 154 8.54 -6.09 38.11
C GLN A 154 8.11 -6.88 39.37
N VAL A 155 7.13 -7.78 39.25
CA VAL A 155 6.78 -8.73 40.32
C VAL A 155 6.92 -10.16 39.82
#